data_AF-A0AAW0QE99-F1
#
_entry.id   AF-A0AAW0QE99-F1
#
_cell.length_a   1.000
_cell.length_b   1.000
_cell.length_c   1.000
_cell.angle_alpha   90.00
_cell.angle_beta   90.00
_cell.angle_gamma   90.00
#
_symmetry.space_group_name_H-M   'P 1'
#
loop_
_entity.id
_entity.type
_entity.pdbx_description
1 polymer ?
#
loop_
_entity_poly.entity_id
_entity_poly.type
_entity_poly.pdbx_seq_one_letter_code
_entity_poly.pdbx_strand_id
1 'polypeptide(L)'
;MQSLNPWRVVATQPPKVESDEVFPLHFLDSHTSSLNMVLTQTLLFNVVLDATKLHDGLAKLISKGDRRKLGGRLCKKRENCLELHVPREFTPERPAVRFSAEILGMSIGEHPLGSRLPRARMAAPAEGGGPSLHP
;
A
#
# COMPACT_ATOMS: atom_id res chain seq x y z
N MET A 1 -30.73 19.97 -12.60
CA MET A 1 -29.33 20.35 -12.38
C MET A 1 -28.59 19.16 -11.78
N GLN A 2 -27.69 18.50 -12.52
CA GLN A 2 -26.88 17.39 -11.96
C GLN A 2 -25.71 18.00 -11.17
N SER A 3 -25.60 17.67 -9.89
CA SER A 3 -24.46 18.12 -9.07
C SER A 3 -23.16 17.48 -9.57
N LEU A 4 -22.17 18.30 -9.90
CA LEU A 4 -20.81 17.82 -10.18
C LEU A 4 -20.24 17.18 -8.90
N ASN A 5 -19.88 15.90 -8.97
CA ASN A 5 -19.23 15.19 -7.87
C ASN A 5 -17.81 15.76 -7.68
N PRO A 6 -17.49 16.39 -6.53
CA PRO A 6 -16.22 17.08 -6.32
C PRO A 6 -15.01 16.14 -6.20
N TRP A 7 -15.25 14.84 -6.02
CA TRP A 7 -14.23 13.79 -5.96
C TRP A 7 -14.00 13.10 -7.32
N ARG A 8 -14.69 13.51 -8.38
CA ARG A 8 -14.52 12.94 -9.71
C ARG A 8 -13.21 13.47 -10.32
N VAL A 9 -12.09 12.91 -9.87
CA VAL A 9 -10.81 13.07 -10.55
C VAL A 9 -10.95 12.36 -11.89
N VAL A 10 -10.98 13.12 -12.98
CA VAL A 10 -10.75 12.54 -14.31
C VAL A 10 -9.31 12.06 -14.29
N ALA A 11 -9.12 10.76 -14.02
CA ALA A 11 -7.80 10.16 -13.99
C ALA A 11 -7.15 10.36 -15.36
N THR A 12 -6.20 11.30 -15.43
CA THR A 12 -5.37 11.49 -16.61
C THR A 12 -4.44 10.30 -16.71
N GLN A 13 -4.30 9.76 -17.93
CA GLN A 13 -3.34 8.69 -18.19
C GLN A 13 -1.94 9.16 -17.80
N PRO A 14 -1.16 8.36 -17.06
CA PRO A 14 0.25 8.67 -16.85
C PRO A 14 0.93 8.84 -18.22
N PRO A 15 1.81 9.84 -18.41
CA PRO A 15 2.57 9.96 -19.64
C PRO A 15 3.39 8.69 -19.85
N LYS A 16 3.34 8.13 -21.06
CA LYS A 16 4.22 7.03 -21.44
C LYS A 16 5.64 7.58 -21.52
N VAL A 17 6.55 6.99 -20.75
CA VAL A 17 7.97 7.36 -20.77
C VAL A 17 8.73 6.26 -21.48
N GLU A 18 9.48 6.60 -22.52
CA GLU A 18 10.18 5.63 -23.37
C GLU A 18 11.22 4.79 -22.61
N SER A 19 11.78 5.35 -21.54
CA SER A 19 12.70 4.63 -20.65
C SER A 19 12.01 3.53 -19.84
N ASP A 20 10.68 3.44 -19.84
CA ASP A 20 9.98 2.44 -19.05
C ASP A 20 10.12 1.05 -19.67
N GLU A 21 10.11 0.06 -18.80
CA GLU A 21 9.84 -1.30 -19.17
C GLU A 21 8.35 -1.56 -19.07
N VAL A 22 7.76 -2.09 -20.14
CA VAL A 22 6.33 -2.30 -20.27
C VAL A 22 6.03 -3.77 -20.10
N PHE A 23 5.22 -4.10 -19.10
CA PHE A 23 4.76 -5.46 -18.85
C PHE A 23 3.29 -5.61 -19.24
N PRO A 24 2.92 -6.67 -19.98
CA PRO A 24 1.53 -7.02 -20.15
C PRO A 24 0.96 -7.50 -18.81
N LEU A 25 -0.32 -7.23 -18.56
CA LEU A 25 -1.02 -7.84 -17.43
C LEU A 25 -1.43 -9.27 -17.76
N HIS A 26 -1.32 -10.16 -16.78
CA HIS A 26 -1.82 -11.51 -16.91
C HIS A 26 -3.35 -11.52 -16.97
N PHE A 27 -3.93 -12.55 -17.59
CA PHE A 27 -5.38 -12.67 -17.77
C PHE A 27 -6.18 -12.47 -16.45
N LEU A 28 -5.71 -13.07 -15.36
CA LEU A 28 -6.35 -12.94 -14.03
C LEU A 28 -6.28 -11.53 -13.44
N ASP A 29 -5.21 -10.79 -13.75
CA ASP A 29 -5.02 -9.41 -13.30
C ASP A 29 -5.79 -8.42 -14.20
N SER A 30 -6.15 -8.84 -15.42
CA SER A 30 -6.84 -8.03 -16.42
C SER A 30 -8.38 -7.99 -16.28
N HIS A 31 -8.95 -8.77 -15.36
CA HIS A 31 -10.40 -8.78 -15.14
C HIS A 31 -10.86 -7.46 -14.48
N THR A 32 -11.99 -6.90 -14.93
CA THR A 32 -12.49 -5.58 -14.51
C THR A 32 -12.67 -5.42 -12.99
N SER A 33 -12.91 -6.50 -12.27
CA SER A 33 -12.95 -6.53 -10.80
C SER A 33 -11.58 -6.35 -10.16
N SER A 34 -10.53 -6.94 -10.73
CA SER A 34 -9.14 -6.85 -10.23
C SER A 34 -8.55 -5.45 -10.41
N LEU A 35 -8.96 -4.78 -11.49
CA LEU A 35 -8.42 -3.48 -11.91
C LEU A 35 -9.00 -2.27 -11.18
N ASN A 36 -10.15 -2.45 -10.51
CA ASN A 36 -10.85 -1.37 -9.80
C ASN A 36 -10.75 -1.52 -8.28
N MET A 37 -9.88 -2.39 -7.77
CA MET A 37 -9.68 -2.60 -6.35
C MET A 37 -8.46 -1.82 -5.84
N VAL A 38 -8.64 -1.09 -4.75
CA VAL A 38 -7.54 -0.51 -3.96
C VAL A 38 -7.47 -1.26 -2.65
N LEU A 39 -6.36 -1.94 -2.41
CA LEU A 39 -6.08 -2.56 -1.11
C LEU A 39 -5.48 -1.52 -0.17
N THR A 40 -6.20 -1.20 0.90
CA THR A 40 -5.71 -0.34 1.98
C THR A 40 -5.48 -1.19 3.23
N GLN A 41 -4.30 -1.07 3.84
CA GLN A 41 -3.94 -1.76 5.07
C GLN A 41 -3.39 -0.78 6.09
N THR A 42 -3.84 -0.89 7.34
CA THR A 42 -3.34 -0.11 8.47
C THR A 42 -2.62 -1.04 9.43
N LEU A 43 -1.34 -0.77 9.67
CA LEU A 43 -0.50 -1.54 10.58
C LEU A 43 -0.15 -0.66 11.79
N LEU A 44 -0.41 -1.17 13.00
CA LEU A 44 -0.07 -0.50 14.25
C LEU A 44 1.17 -1.16 14.87
N PHE A 45 2.20 -0.37 15.14
CA PHE A 45 3.39 -0.79 15.86
C PHE A 45 3.41 -0.14 17.24
N ASN A 46 3.53 -0.94 18.30
CA ASN A 46 3.59 -0.44 19.69
C ASN A 46 4.98 0.08 20.08
N VAL A 47 5.94 0.01 19.16
CA VAL A 47 7.30 0.51 19.32
C VAL A 47 7.53 1.67 18.35
N VAL A 48 8.41 2.59 18.73
CA VAL A 48 8.75 3.74 17.89
C VAL A 48 9.31 3.25 16.55
N LEU A 49 8.69 3.71 15.46
CA LEU A 49 9.10 3.40 14.09
C LEU A 49 9.81 4.61 13.48
N ASP A 50 11.00 4.38 12.94
CA ASP A 50 11.75 5.38 12.18
C ASP A 50 11.21 5.45 10.75
N ALA A 51 10.50 6.53 10.44
CA ALA A 51 9.84 6.71 9.16
C ALA A 51 10.81 6.71 7.97
N THR A 52 12.02 7.25 8.16
CA THR A 52 13.05 7.31 7.11
C THR A 52 13.57 5.90 6.82
N LYS A 53 13.88 5.13 7.86
CA LYS A 53 14.31 3.73 7.68
C LYS A 53 13.24 2.86 7.03
N LEU A 54 11.97 3.08 7.38
CA LEU A 54 10.85 2.39 6.74
C LEU A 54 10.77 2.72 5.23
N HIS A 55 10.82 4.01 4.89
CA HIS A 55 10.81 4.48 3.51
C HIS A 55 11.96 3.86 2.70
N ASP A 56 13.19 3.99 3.20
CA ASP A 56 14.39 3.54 2.49
C ASP A 56 14.40 2.02 2.32
N GLY A 57 13.96 1.28 3.35
CA GLY A 57 13.79 -0.16 3.29
C GLY A 57 12.80 -0.59 2.22
N LEU A 58 11.64 0.08 2.14
CA LEU A 58 10.60 -0.22 1.16
C LEU A 58 11.04 0.17 -0.27
N ALA A 59 11.64 1.34 -0.45
CA ALA A 59 12.18 1.78 -1.73
C ALA A 59 13.25 0.80 -2.26
N LYS A 60 14.16 0.36 -1.38
CA LYS A 60 15.19 -0.64 -1.69
C LYS A 60 14.58 -2.01 -2.02
N LEU A 61 13.51 -2.41 -1.34
CA LEU A 61 12.82 -3.67 -1.62
C LEU A 61 12.20 -3.67 -3.00
N ILE A 62 11.47 -2.60 -3.34
CA ILE A 62 10.80 -2.45 -4.64
C ILE A 62 11.84 -2.35 -5.76
N SER A 63 12.97 -1.68 -5.55
CA SER A 63 13.99 -1.48 -6.59
C SER A 63 14.74 -2.75 -7.04
N LYS A 64 14.50 -3.91 -6.41
CA LYS A 64 15.31 -5.13 -6.62
C LYS A 64 14.57 -6.22 -7.40
N GLY A 65 15.14 -6.62 -8.54
CA GLY A 65 14.65 -7.73 -9.35
C GLY A 65 13.22 -7.50 -9.81
N ASP A 66 12.40 -8.56 -9.84
CA ASP A 66 11.00 -8.46 -10.30
C ASP A 66 10.07 -7.65 -9.38
N ARG A 67 10.51 -7.32 -8.15
CA ARG A 67 9.72 -6.50 -7.21
C ARG A 67 9.49 -5.08 -7.70
N ARG A 68 10.28 -4.61 -8.68
CA ARG A 68 10.10 -3.29 -9.32
C ARG A 68 8.74 -3.12 -9.97
N LYS A 69 8.08 -4.22 -10.34
CA LYS A 69 6.68 -4.22 -10.81
C LYS A 69 5.72 -3.59 -9.79
N LEU A 70 6.00 -3.68 -8.49
CA LEU A 70 5.21 -3.01 -7.45
C LEU A 70 5.29 -1.48 -7.51
N GLY A 71 6.38 -0.94 -8.06
CA GLY A 71 6.54 0.50 -8.32
C GLY A 71 6.03 0.92 -9.71
N GLY A 72 5.35 0.03 -10.45
CA GLY A 72 4.83 0.31 -11.77
C GLY A 72 3.58 1.19 -11.77
N ARG A 73 3.29 1.80 -12.91
CA ARG A 73 2.11 2.64 -13.14
C ARG A 73 1.19 1.93 -14.12
N LEU A 74 -0.06 1.79 -13.74
CA LEU A 74 -1.08 1.16 -14.55
C LEU A 74 -1.53 2.14 -15.65
N CYS A 75 -1.34 1.75 -16.91
CA CYS A 75 -1.62 2.59 -18.08
C CYS A 75 -2.63 1.88 -19.00
N LYS A 76 -3.57 2.63 -19.58
CA LYS A 76 -4.48 2.14 -20.63
C LYS A 76 -3.82 2.26 -22.00
N LYS A 77 -3.91 1.20 -22.77
CA LYS A 77 -3.65 1.19 -24.22
C LYS A 77 -4.89 1.72 -24.96
N ARG A 78 -4.73 2.03 -26.25
CA ARG A 78 -5.86 2.03 -27.20
C ARG A 78 -6.43 0.60 -27.22
N GLU A 79 -7.76 0.46 -27.20
CA GLU A 79 -8.49 -0.84 -27.17
C GLU A 79 -8.60 -1.53 -25.79
N ASN A 80 -8.81 -0.78 -24.69
CA ASN A 80 -9.17 -1.30 -23.36
C ASN A 80 -8.17 -2.27 -22.67
N CYS A 81 -7.01 -2.56 -23.27
CA CYS A 81 -5.96 -3.31 -22.60
C CYS A 81 -5.20 -2.43 -21.59
N LEU A 82 -4.82 -3.01 -20.46
CA LEU A 82 -3.98 -2.36 -19.46
C LEU A 82 -2.55 -2.92 -19.50
N GLU A 83 -1.60 -2.02 -19.34
CA GLU A 83 -0.17 -2.30 -19.29
C GLU A 83 0.41 -1.75 -17.99
N LEU A 84 1.41 -2.45 -17.45
CA LEU A 84 2.17 -1.96 -16.31
C LEU A 84 3.46 -1.33 -16.80
N HIS A 85 3.60 -0.01 -16.62
CA HIS A 85 4.76 0.76 -17.03
C HIS A 85 5.68 0.95 -15.81
N VAL A 86 6.87 0.37 -15.86
CA VAL A 86 7.83 0.38 -14.75
C VAL A 86 9.08 1.17 -15.14
N PRO A 87 9.46 2.22 -14.40
CA PRO A 87 10.74 2.90 -14.62
C PRO A 87 11.90 1.90 -14.58
N ARG A 88 12.85 2.01 -15.50
CA ARG A 88 14.12 1.29 -15.40
C ARG A 88 14.89 1.69 -14.15
N GLU A 89 14.83 2.98 -13.82
CA GLU A 89 15.40 3.56 -12.61
C GLU A 89 14.36 4.42 -11.92
N PHE A 90 14.28 4.32 -10.59
CA PHE A 90 13.41 5.17 -9.79
C PHE A 90 14.15 6.46 -9.42
N THR A 91 13.47 7.59 -9.60
CA THR A 91 14.00 8.94 -9.30
C THR A 91 13.09 9.65 -8.30
N PRO A 92 13.48 10.80 -7.70
CA PRO A 92 12.58 11.58 -6.86
C PRO A 92 11.25 11.97 -7.55
N GLU A 93 11.28 12.25 -8.85
CA GLU A 93 10.11 12.58 -9.67
C GLU A 93 9.29 11.32 -10.02
N ARG A 94 9.95 10.17 -10.07
CA ARG A 94 9.34 8.87 -10.39
C ARG A 94 9.74 7.83 -9.34
N PRO A 95 9.30 8.01 -8.07
CA PRO A 95 9.80 7.22 -6.97
C PRO A 95 9.26 5.78 -7.04
N ALA A 96 9.96 4.87 -6.36
CA ALA A 96 9.53 3.48 -6.19
C ALA A 96 8.23 3.38 -5.37
N VAL A 97 8.07 4.26 -4.39
CA VAL A 97 6.91 4.37 -3.51
C VAL A 97 6.67 5.83 -3.18
N ARG A 98 5.40 6.25 -3.13
CA ARG A 98 5.02 7.56 -2.57
C ARG A 98 4.86 7.39 -1.07
N PHE A 99 5.55 8.22 -0.31
CA PHE A 99 5.60 8.12 1.14
C PHE A 99 5.41 9.49 1.78
N SER A 100 4.65 9.50 2.86
CA SER A 100 4.46 10.67 3.72
C SER A 100 4.46 10.19 5.16
N ALA A 101 5.03 10.99 6.06
CA ALA A 101 5.04 10.71 7.48
C ALA A 101 4.71 11.98 8.26
N GLU A 102 4.02 11.81 9.38
CA GLU A 102 3.66 12.87 10.29
C GLU A 102 3.96 12.42 11.71
N ILE A 103 4.62 13.28 12.48
CA ILE A 103 4.88 13.06 13.90
C ILE A 103 3.93 13.96 14.68
N LEU A 104 3.03 13.34 15.43
CA LEU A 104 2.12 14.04 16.31
C LEU A 104 2.70 14.09 17.71
N GLY A 105 2.76 15.28 18.32
CA GLY A 105 3.29 15.50 19.67
C GLY A 105 2.37 15.03 20.80
N MET A 106 1.61 13.95 20.57
CA MET A 106 0.65 13.39 21.53
C MET A 106 0.74 11.88 21.54
N SER A 107 0.28 11.25 22.62
CA SER A 107 0.17 9.80 22.65
C SER A 107 -0.94 9.32 21.73
N ILE A 108 -0.82 8.09 21.23
CA ILE A 108 -1.89 7.47 20.44
C ILE A 108 -3.22 7.38 21.20
N GLY A 109 -3.17 7.32 22.55
CA GLY A 109 -4.35 7.29 23.41
C GLY A 109 -5.07 8.64 23.52
N GLU A 110 -4.39 9.75 23.26
CA GLU A 110 -4.97 11.10 23.23
C GLU A 110 -5.47 11.48 21.83
N HIS A 111 -4.95 10.83 20.78
CA HIS A 111 -5.35 11.12 19.40
C HIS A 111 -6.83 10.72 19.14
N PRO A 112 -7.67 11.60 18.55
CA PRO A 112 -9.11 11.36 18.39
C PRO A 112 -9.47 10.08 17.62
N LEU A 113 -8.63 9.70 16.64
CA LEU A 113 -8.77 8.47 15.87
C LEU A 113 -7.87 7.35 16.40
N GLY A 114 -6.70 7.70 16.94
CA GLY A 114 -5.70 6.72 17.40
C GLY A 114 -6.20 5.93 18.61
N SER A 115 -6.90 6.62 19.51
CA SER A 115 -7.51 6.04 20.71
C SER A 115 -8.55 4.96 20.42
N ARG A 116 -9.10 4.94 19.19
CA ARG A 116 -10.12 3.99 18.73
C ARG A 116 -9.53 2.76 18.04
N LEU A 117 -8.22 2.74 17.78
CA LEU A 117 -7.57 1.58 17.15
C LEU A 117 -7.59 0.37 18.09
N PRO A 118 -7.77 -0.85 17.57
CA PRO A 118 -7.68 -2.06 18.38
C PRO A 118 -6.34 -2.13 19.10
N ARG A 119 -6.36 -2.29 20.42
CA ARG A 119 -5.14 -2.51 21.20
C ARG A 119 -4.79 -3.99 21.11
N ALA A 120 -3.57 -4.29 20.71
CA ALA A 120 -3.02 -5.62 20.87
C ALA A 120 -2.95 -5.92 22.38
N ARG A 121 -3.91 -6.69 22.89
CA ARG A 121 -3.78 -7.29 24.22
C ARG A 121 -2.79 -8.44 24.03
N MET A 122 -1.61 -8.35 24.63
CA MET A 122 -0.83 -9.57 24.84
C MET A 122 -1.76 -10.52 25.60
N ALA A 123 -2.18 -11.61 24.96
CA ALA A 123 -2.86 -12.65 25.69
C ALA A 123 -1.91 -13.05 26.82
N ALA A 124 -2.41 -13.03 28.06
CA ALA A 124 -1.72 -13.75 29.13
C ALA A 124 -1.46 -15.18 28.61
N PRO A 125 -0.30 -15.79 28.90
CA PRO A 125 -0.11 -17.19 28.54
C PRO A 125 -1.32 -17.95 29.06
N ALA A 126 -1.97 -18.71 28.18
CA ALA A 126 -3.12 -19.51 28.57
C ALA A 126 -2.65 -20.44 29.69
N GLU A 127 -3.03 -20.15 30.93
CA GLU A 127 -2.90 -21.13 32.00
C GLU A 127 -3.83 -22.27 31.61
N GLY A 128 -3.24 -23.32 31.07
CA GLY A 128 -3.91 -24.55 30.74
C GLY A 128 -4.44 -25.17 32.04
N GLY A 129 -5.68 -24.84 32.39
CA GLY A 129 -6.48 -25.63 33.30
C GLY A 129 -6.70 -27.00 32.68
N GLY A 130 -5.80 -27.93 32.95
CA GLY A 130 -5.99 -29.34 32.62
C GLY A 130 -7.20 -29.90 33.39
N PRO A 131 -7.98 -30.81 32.81
CA PRO A 131 -9.13 -31.37 33.50
C PRO A 131 -8.66 -32.27 34.67
N SER A 132 -9.15 -31.97 35.88
CA SER A 132 -9.04 -32.85 37.03
C SER A 132 -9.83 -34.14 36.77
N LEU A 133 -9.14 -35.25 36.53
CA LEU A 133 -9.73 -36.58 36.64
C LEU A 133 -9.74 -36.96 38.13
N HIS A 134 -10.93 -36.98 38.73
CA HIS A 134 -11.15 -37.60 40.02
C HIS A 134 -11.34 -39.13 39.87
N PRO A 135 -10.95 -39.92 40.89
CA PRO A 135 -10.83 -41.38 40.84
C PRO A 135 -12.16 -42.13 40.75
#